data_AF-A0A358J0F0-F1
#
_entry.id   AF-A0A358J0F0-F1
#
_cell.length_a   1.000
_cell.length_b   1.000
_cell.length_c   1.000
_cell.angle_alpha   90.00
_cell.angle_beta   90.00
_cell.angle_gamma   90.00
#
_symmetry.space_group_name_H-M   'P 1'
#
loop_
_entity.id
_entity.type
_entity.pdbx_description
1 polymer ?
#
loop_
_entity_poly.entity_id
_entity_poly.type
_entity_poly.pdbx_seq_one_letter_code
_entity_poly.pdbx_strand_id
1 'polypeptide(L)'
;MRLMPFNVWTRWIKRRVPTSLWGRSLLIIVLPVLIMQAAVTWAFFDAHWQAVTARLSEGLAGDVAWAAESYRDDPSARNLALISERAERSMQLSIAFQPEASLPVEERRGALGLVDRTLEKALASRLDQPFWFDTTRYPAYVDIRVQEADGVLRVIAPRERAVAT
;
A
#
# COMPACT_ATOMS: atom_id res chain seq x y z
N MET A 1 -15.98 -8.69 29.56
CA MET A 1 -14.81 -9.42 29.01
C MET A 1 -13.90 -9.84 30.15
N ARG A 2 -13.84 -11.14 30.45
CA ARG A 2 -13.05 -11.68 31.58
C ARG A 2 -11.60 -11.82 31.11
N LEU A 3 -10.73 -10.91 31.57
CA LEU A 3 -9.29 -10.98 31.34
C LEU A 3 -8.79 -12.35 31.81
N MET A 4 -8.16 -13.13 30.92
CA MET A 4 -7.57 -14.41 31.29
C MET A 4 -6.56 -14.19 32.42
N PRO A 5 -6.59 -15.00 33.49
CA PRO A 5 -5.71 -14.76 34.63
C PRO A 5 -4.26 -15.03 34.23
N PHE A 6 -3.41 -13.99 34.29
CA PHE A 6 -1.95 -14.02 34.07
C PHE A 6 -1.25 -15.20 34.78
N ASN A 7 -1.83 -15.70 35.88
CA ASN A 7 -1.31 -16.79 36.69
C ASN A 7 -1.26 -18.16 35.98
N VAL A 8 -2.07 -18.38 34.93
CA VAL A 8 -2.04 -19.64 34.16
C VAL A 8 -0.84 -19.64 33.21
N TRP A 9 -0.55 -18.50 32.57
CA TRP A 9 0.58 -18.34 31.67
C TRP A 9 1.91 -18.49 32.42
N THR A 10 2.06 -17.85 33.59
CA THR A 10 3.29 -17.97 34.39
C THR A 10 3.54 -19.41 34.88
N ARG A 11 2.49 -20.14 35.29
CA ARG A 11 2.59 -21.57 35.64
C ARG A 11 2.99 -22.45 34.46
N TRP A 12 2.49 -22.15 33.26
CA TRP A 12 2.82 -22.91 32.05
C TRP A 12 4.27 -22.68 31.60
N ILE A 13 4.75 -21.43 31.64
CA ILE A 13 6.16 -21.10 31.40
C ILE A 13 7.06 -21.79 32.42
N LYS A 14 6.73 -21.70 33.72
CA LYS A 14 7.54 -22.29 34.79
C LYS A 14 7.69 -23.82 34.68
N ARG A 15 6.73 -24.50 34.04
CA ARG A 15 6.80 -25.95 33.74
C ARG A 15 7.65 -26.30 32.52
N ARG A 16 7.87 -25.34 31.60
CA ARG A 16 8.67 -25.51 30.37
C ARG A 16 10.12 -25.04 30.52
N VAL A 17 10.44 -24.21 31.52
CA VAL A 17 11.80 -23.73 31.78
C VAL A 17 12.63 -24.83 32.45
N PRO A 18 13.84 -25.13 31.95
CA PRO A 18 14.70 -26.15 32.55
C PRO A 18 15.08 -25.76 33.99
N THR A 19 14.90 -26.71 34.92
CA THR A 19 15.13 -26.50 36.36
C THR A 19 16.57 -26.74 36.79
N SER A 20 17.43 -27.29 35.92
CA SER A 20 18.85 -27.50 36.20
C SER A 20 19.62 -26.18 36.23
N LEU A 21 20.66 -26.09 37.07
CA LEU A 21 21.54 -24.91 37.14
C LEU A 21 22.15 -24.56 35.78
N TRP A 22 22.56 -25.58 35.01
CA TRP A 22 23.05 -25.45 33.64
C TRP A 22 22.00 -24.84 32.69
N GLY A 23 20.76 -25.32 32.76
CA GLY A 23 19.67 -24.80 31.93
C GLY A 23 19.34 -23.34 32.23
N ARG A 24 19.36 -22.94 33.51
CA ARG A 24 19.13 -21.54 33.92
C ARG A 24 20.25 -20.62 33.46
N SER A 25 21.52 -21.02 33.61
CA SER A 25 22.67 -20.24 33.14
C SER A 25 22.63 -20.05 31.62
N LEU A 26 22.37 -21.13 30.87
CA LEU A 26 22.24 -21.06 29.41
C LEU A 26 21.08 -20.14 28.99
N LEU A 27 19.93 -20.25 29.67
CA LEU A 27 18.76 -19.41 29.39
C LEU A 27 19.08 -17.92 29.59
N ILE A 28 19.76 -17.53 30.66
CA ILE A 28 20.11 -16.12 30.93
C ILE A 28 21.01 -15.55 29.83
N ILE A 29 21.88 -16.37 29.24
CA ILE A 29 22.80 -15.95 28.17
C ILE A 29 22.09 -15.89 26.81
N VAL A 30 21.29 -16.91 26.48
CA VAL A 30 20.67 -17.06 25.16
C VAL A 30 19.39 -16.23 25.01
N LEU A 31 18.61 -16.07 26.08
CA LEU A 31 17.32 -15.39 26.04
C LEU A 31 17.41 -13.93 25.56
N PRO A 32 18.37 -13.09 26.03
CA PRO A 32 18.51 -11.72 25.52
C PRO A 32 18.85 -11.68 24.04
N VAL A 33 19.69 -12.60 23.56
CA VAL A 33 20.05 -12.72 22.15
C VAL A 33 18.83 -13.07 21.31
N LEU A 34 18.00 -14.01 21.78
CA LEU A 34 16.79 -14.44 21.07
C LEU A 34 15.75 -13.32 21.01
N ILE A 35 15.58 -12.56 22.11
CA ILE A 35 14.71 -11.36 22.14
C ILE A 35 15.23 -10.31 21.16
N MET A 36 16.53 -10.02 21.19
CA MET A 36 17.16 -9.08 20.26
C MET A 36 16.94 -9.51 18.81
N GLN A 37 17.13 -10.80 18.51
CA GLN A 37 16.93 -11.35 17.18
C GLN A 37 15.49 -11.16 16.71
N ALA A 38 14.50 -11.48 17.54
CA ALA A 38 13.09 -11.26 17.20
C ALA A 38 12.77 -9.78 16.95
N ALA A 39 13.31 -8.87 17.78
CA ALA A 39 13.13 -7.43 17.61
C ALA A 39 13.73 -6.91 16.30
N VAL A 40 14.96 -7.35 15.97
CA VAL A 40 15.64 -6.97 14.72
C VAL A 40 14.90 -7.52 13.51
N THR A 41 14.51 -8.79 13.54
CA THR A 41 13.73 -9.40 12.46
C THR A 41 12.41 -8.66 12.24
N TRP A 42 11.69 -8.33 13.31
CA TRP A 42 10.45 -7.56 13.21
C TRP A 42 10.68 -6.17 12.58
N ALA A 43 11.68 -5.42 13.06
CA ALA A 43 11.99 -4.10 12.52
C ALA A 43 12.42 -4.15 11.05
N PHE A 44 13.18 -5.17 10.66
CA PHE A 44 13.58 -5.38 9.27
C PHE A 44 12.38 -5.64 8.36
N PHE A 45 11.46 -6.53 8.76
CA PHE A 45 10.27 -6.81 7.96
C PHE A 45 9.35 -5.59 7.86
N ASP A 46 9.18 -4.83 8.94
CA ASP A 46 8.41 -3.59 8.93
C ASP A 46 9.02 -2.55 7.96
N ALA A 47 10.32 -2.31 8.05
CA ALA A 47 11.04 -1.42 7.14
C ALA A 47 10.97 -1.91 5.67
N HIS A 48 11.09 -3.21 5.45
CA HIS A 48 10.99 -3.80 4.12
C HIS A 48 9.59 -3.61 3.52
N TRP A 49 8.54 -3.87 4.29
CA TRP A 49 7.15 -3.67 3.87
C TRP A 49 6.90 -2.21 3.46
N GLN A 50 7.38 -1.26 4.27
CA GLN A 50 7.30 0.16 3.98
C GLN A 50 8.03 0.51 2.67
N ALA A 51 9.25 0.03 2.49
CA ALA A 51 10.06 0.29 1.30
C ALA A 51 9.43 -0.28 0.02
N VAL A 52 8.94 -1.52 0.06
CA VAL A 52 8.28 -2.17 -1.10
C VAL A 52 6.99 -1.43 -1.44
N THR A 53 6.17 -1.07 -0.45
CA THR A 53 4.95 -0.30 -0.66
C THR A 53 5.25 1.08 -1.28
N ALA A 54 6.26 1.77 -0.78
CA ALA A 54 6.71 3.05 -1.35
C ALA A 54 7.12 2.89 -2.82
N ARG A 55 7.93 1.87 -3.13
CA ARG A 55 8.39 1.63 -4.49
C ARG A 55 7.25 1.31 -5.46
N LEU A 56 6.28 0.51 -5.02
CA LEU A 56 5.10 0.15 -5.81
C LEU A 56 4.22 1.39 -6.06
N SER A 57 3.90 2.13 -4.99
CA SER A 57 3.14 3.39 -5.07
C SER A 57 3.82 4.42 -5.97
N GLU A 58 5.14 4.60 -5.88
CA GLU A 58 5.91 5.49 -6.77
C GLU A 58 5.84 5.06 -8.24
N GLY A 59 5.94 3.76 -8.52
CA GLY A 59 5.80 3.22 -9.87
C GLY A 59 4.40 3.48 -10.43
N LEU A 60 3.36 3.15 -9.67
CA LEU A 60 1.98 3.38 -10.06
C LEU A 60 1.68 4.87 -10.28
N ALA A 61 2.17 5.75 -9.40
CA ALA A 61 2.03 7.19 -9.57
C ALA A 61 2.72 7.70 -10.85
N GLY A 62 3.87 7.13 -11.21
CA GLY A 62 4.54 7.41 -12.48
C GLY A 62 3.72 6.99 -13.70
N ASP A 63 3.11 5.80 -13.65
CA ASP A 63 2.26 5.30 -14.74
C ASP A 63 0.97 6.13 -14.90
N VAL A 64 0.37 6.57 -13.79
CA VAL A 64 -0.80 7.47 -13.79
C VAL A 64 -0.42 8.84 -14.34
N ALA A 65 0.73 9.39 -13.93
CA ALA A 65 1.21 10.68 -14.43
C ALA A 65 1.48 10.62 -15.94
N TRP A 66 2.11 9.54 -16.42
CA TRP A 66 2.30 9.30 -17.85
C TRP A 66 0.96 9.25 -18.60
N ALA A 67 -0.05 8.56 -18.05
CA ALA A 67 -1.37 8.48 -18.67
C ALA A 67 -2.07 9.85 -18.73
N ALA A 68 -2.00 10.64 -17.64
CA ALA A 68 -2.57 11.98 -17.57
C ALA A 68 -1.88 12.95 -18.53
N GLU A 69 -0.54 12.97 -18.54
CA GLU A 69 0.26 13.81 -19.44
C GLU A 69 0.02 13.43 -20.92
N SER A 70 0.04 12.13 -21.23
CA SER A 70 -0.21 11.65 -22.60
C SER A 70 -1.60 12.00 -23.10
N TYR A 71 -2.61 12.01 -22.22
CA TYR A 71 -3.96 12.44 -22.56
C TYR A 71 -4.04 13.96 -22.75
N ARG A 72 -3.35 14.74 -21.91
CA ARG A 72 -3.36 16.20 -21.99
C ARG A 72 -2.66 16.72 -23.26
N ASP A 73 -1.60 16.04 -23.70
CA ASP A 73 -0.87 16.38 -24.92
C ASP A 73 -1.74 16.21 -26.19
N ASP A 74 -2.62 15.22 -26.20
CA ASP A 74 -3.60 14.98 -27.27
C ASP A 74 -4.92 14.46 -26.69
N PRO A 75 -5.88 15.35 -26.35
CA PRO A 75 -7.16 14.97 -25.75
C PRO A 75 -8.16 14.40 -26.78
N SER A 76 -7.69 13.73 -27.84
CA SER A 76 -8.54 13.08 -28.82
C SER A 76 -8.97 11.67 -28.36
N ALA A 77 -10.17 11.26 -28.78
CA ALA A 77 -10.66 9.89 -28.55
C ALA A 77 -9.74 8.82 -29.17
N ARG A 78 -9.04 9.15 -30.26
CA ARG A 78 -8.08 8.26 -30.90
C ARG A 78 -6.85 8.03 -30.03
N ASN A 79 -6.30 9.11 -29.45
CA ASN A 79 -5.18 8.99 -28.53
C ASN A 79 -5.58 8.26 -27.25
N LEU A 80 -6.76 8.55 -26.69
CA LEU A 80 -7.30 7.84 -25.53
C LEU A 80 -7.36 6.32 -25.76
N ALA A 81 -7.84 5.88 -26.93
CA ALA A 81 -7.87 4.45 -27.26
C ALA A 81 -6.45 3.85 -27.34
N LEU A 82 -5.49 4.57 -27.93
CA LEU A 82 -4.10 4.12 -28.02
C LEU A 82 -3.41 4.02 -26.66
N ILE A 83 -3.54 5.03 -25.79
CA ILE A 83 -2.94 5.00 -24.46
C ILE A 83 -3.62 3.96 -23.58
N SER A 84 -4.94 3.77 -23.70
CA SER A 84 -5.67 2.73 -22.96
C SER A 84 -5.19 1.33 -23.35
N GLU A 85 -5.08 1.03 -24.65
CA GLU A 85 -4.60 -0.28 -25.12
C GLU A 85 -3.17 -0.55 -24.64
N ARG A 86 -2.30 0.46 -24.72
CA ARG A 86 -0.91 0.35 -24.26
C ARG A 86 -0.84 0.11 -22.75
N ALA A 87 -1.57 0.91 -21.97
CA ALA A 87 -1.59 0.81 -20.52
C ALA A 87 -2.15 -0.54 -20.05
N GLU A 88 -3.16 -1.08 -20.73
CA GLU A 88 -3.71 -2.40 -20.41
C GLU A 88 -2.67 -3.50 -20.68
N ARG A 89 -1.96 -3.43 -21.82
CA ARG A 89 -0.98 -4.45 -22.22
C ARG A 89 0.31 -4.40 -21.41
N SER A 90 0.86 -3.23 -21.14
CA SER A 90 2.19 -3.09 -20.52
C SER A 90 2.15 -2.82 -19.02
N MET A 91 1.10 -2.15 -18.52
CA MET A 91 1.01 -1.69 -17.13
C MET A 91 -0.11 -2.38 -16.35
N GLN A 92 -0.96 -3.15 -17.03
CA GLN A 92 -2.20 -3.75 -16.50
C GLN A 92 -3.16 -2.70 -15.94
N LEU A 93 -3.18 -1.50 -16.54
CA LEU A 93 -4.04 -0.40 -16.15
C LEU A 93 -5.19 -0.25 -17.13
N SER A 94 -6.40 0.00 -16.62
CA SER A 94 -7.54 0.40 -17.44
C SER A 94 -7.72 1.90 -17.33
N ILE A 95 -7.71 2.60 -18.47
CA ILE A 95 -7.86 4.06 -18.54
C ILE A 95 -9.20 4.37 -19.21
N ALA A 96 -9.98 5.26 -18.61
CA ALA A 96 -11.22 5.75 -19.18
C ALA A 96 -11.37 7.25 -18.89
N PHE A 97 -11.81 8.01 -19.90
CA PHE A 97 -12.13 9.43 -19.71
C PHE A 97 -13.63 9.62 -19.44
N GLN A 98 -13.95 10.44 -18.46
CA GLN A 98 -15.33 10.80 -18.09
C GLN A 98 -15.54 12.29 -18.40
N PRO A 99 -16.17 12.63 -19.54
CA PRO A 99 -16.41 14.02 -19.90
C PRO A 99 -17.34 14.69 -18.89
N GLU A 100 -17.09 15.97 -18.60
CA GLU A 100 -17.87 16.81 -17.67
C GLU A 100 -17.96 16.28 -16.22
N ALA A 101 -17.21 15.23 -15.89
CA ALA A 101 -17.12 14.74 -14.54
C ALA A 101 -16.25 15.65 -13.67
N SER A 102 -16.54 15.65 -12.37
CA SER A 102 -15.71 16.28 -11.33
C SER A 102 -15.30 15.25 -10.29
N LEU A 103 -14.22 15.53 -9.58
CA LEU A 103 -13.76 14.65 -8.51
C LEU A 103 -14.83 14.51 -7.40
N PRO A 104 -15.01 13.30 -6.83
CA PRO A 104 -15.87 13.11 -5.68
C PRO A 104 -15.41 13.97 -4.49
N VAL A 105 -16.35 14.56 -3.76
CA VAL A 105 -16.07 15.40 -2.57
C VAL A 105 -15.64 14.55 -1.37
N GLU A 106 -15.99 13.25 -1.37
CA GLU A 106 -15.81 12.38 -0.21
C GLU A 106 -14.47 11.64 -0.29
N GLU A 107 -13.55 11.95 0.62
CA GLU A 107 -12.32 11.18 0.78
C GLU A 107 -12.62 9.85 1.48
N ARG A 108 -12.49 8.73 0.76
CA ARG A 108 -12.57 7.39 1.34
C ARG A 108 -11.16 6.85 1.55
N ARG A 109 -10.61 7.13 2.73
CA ARG A 109 -9.35 6.53 3.19
C ARG A 109 -9.64 5.17 3.81
N GLY A 110 -8.87 4.16 3.42
CA GLY A 110 -8.96 2.81 3.96
C GLY A 110 -8.50 2.69 5.41
N ALA A 111 -8.83 1.55 6.02
CA ALA A 111 -8.52 1.28 7.43
C ALA A 111 -7.02 1.17 7.75
N LEU A 112 -6.16 1.07 6.71
CA LEU A 112 -4.71 0.90 6.82
C LEU A 112 -4.00 2.16 6.32
N GLY A 113 -4.08 3.26 7.09
CA GLY A 113 -3.59 4.58 6.69
C GLY A 113 -2.09 4.71 6.36
N LEU A 114 -1.29 3.64 6.43
CA LEU A 114 0.10 3.64 5.90
C LEU A 114 0.13 3.56 4.37
N VAL A 115 -0.74 2.74 3.78
CA VAL A 115 -0.81 2.53 2.32
C VAL A 115 -1.30 3.80 1.65
N ASP A 116 -2.41 4.34 2.15
CA ASP A 116 -3.02 5.55 1.62
C ASP A 116 -2.05 6.74 1.67
N ARG A 117 -1.33 6.93 2.78
CA ARG A 117 -0.32 8.01 2.91
C ARG A 117 0.83 7.86 1.91
N THR A 118 1.22 6.64 1.61
CA THR A 118 2.34 6.37 0.70
C THR A 118 1.93 6.62 -0.74
N LEU A 119 0.73 6.15 -1.13
CA LEU A 119 0.16 6.38 -2.45
C LEU A 119 -0.19 7.86 -2.67
N GLU A 120 -0.80 8.51 -1.68
CA GLU A 120 -1.11 9.94 -1.70
C GLU A 120 0.16 10.76 -1.92
N LYS A 121 1.22 10.48 -1.15
CA LYS A 121 2.51 11.17 -1.30
C LYS A 121 3.14 10.92 -2.67
N ALA A 122 3.06 9.68 -3.18
CA ALA A 122 3.58 9.33 -4.50
C ALA A 122 2.83 10.08 -5.62
N LEU A 123 1.50 10.08 -5.60
CA LEU A 123 0.65 10.78 -6.56
C LEU A 123 0.89 12.30 -6.49
N ALA A 124 0.88 12.88 -5.29
CA ALA A 124 1.14 14.31 -5.10
C ALA A 124 2.54 14.75 -5.55
N SER A 125 3.52 13.83 -5.60
CA SER A 125 4.86 14.14 -6.10
C SER A 125 4.97 14.12 -7.63
N ARG A 126 3.98 13.58 -8.33
CA ARG A 126 4.01 13.34 -9.79
C ARG A 126 2.89 14.06 -10.55
N LEU A 127 1.78 14.35 -9.87
CA LEU A 127 0.62 15.01 -10.43
C LEU A 127 0.50 16.43 -9.86
N ASP A 128 0.50 17.42 -10.74
CA ASP A 128 0.17 18.81 -10.38
C ASP A 128 -1.34 19.04 -10.28
N GLN A 129 -2.12 18.12 -10.85
CA GLN A 129 -3.57 18.22 -10.94
C GLN A 129 -4.24 17.69 -9.66
N PRO A 130 -5.43 18.22 -9.31
CA PRO A 130 -6.26 17.59 -8.30
C PRO A 130 -6.51 16.12 -8.64
N PHE A 131 -6.37 15.24 -7.66
CA PHE A 131 -6.63 13.82 -7.81
C PHE A 131 -7.45 13.28 -6.65
N TRP A 132 -8.10 12.16 -6.89
CA TRP A 132 -8.87 11.41 -5.91
C TRP A 132 -8.56 9.93 -6.08
N PHE A 133 -8.53 9.16 -4.99
CA PHE A 133 -8.32 7.72 -5.08
C PHE A 133 -9.15 6.95 -4.04
N ASP A 134 -9.44 5.69 -4.34
CA ASP A 134 -10.16 4.77 -3.46
C ASP A 134 -9.52 3.38 -3.48
N THR A 135 -9.09 2.94 -2.30
CA THR A 135 -8.47 1.63 -2.03
C THR A 135 -9.43 0.66 -1.33
N THR A 136 -10.67 1.09 -1.06
CA THR A 136 -11.64 0.39 -0.19
C THR A 136 -12.78 -0.26 -0.96
N ARG A 137 -13.26 0.38 -2.03
CA ARG A 137 -14.46 -0.06 -2.76
C ARG A 137 -14.27 -1.40 -3.46
N TYR A 138 -13.05 -1.71 -3.91
CA TYR A 138 -12.71 -2.96 -4.57
C TYR A 138 -11.44 -3.54 -3.95
N PRO A 139 -11.49 -4.68 -3.25
CA PRO A 139 -10.33 -5.21 -2.53
C PRO A 139 -9.15 -5.59 -3.43
N ALA A 140 -9.40 -5.83 -4.72
CA ALA A 140 -8.38 -6.20 -5.70
C ALA A 140 -7.89 -5.02 -6.56
N TYR A 141 -8.51 -3.84 -6.49
CA TYR A 141 -8.21 -2.72 -7.38
C TYR A 141 -8.15 -1.39 -6.65
N VAL A 142 -7.36 -0.46 -7.19
CA VAL A 142 -7.31 0.94 -6.77
C VAL A 142 -7.94 1.78 -7.89
N ASP A 143 -8.94 2.57 -7.55
CA ASP A 143 -9.56 3.55 -8.46
C ASP A 143 -8.86 4.88 -8.25
N ILE A 144 -8.15 5.38 -9.27
CA ILE A 144 -7.44 6.65 -9.24
C ILE A 144 -8.10 7.57 -10.28
N ARG A 145 -8.41 8.80 -9.87
CA ARG A 145 -9.08 9.79 -10.69
C ARG A 145 -8.27 11.06 -10.70
N VAL A 146 -7.97 11.55 -11.88
CA VAL A 146 -7.20 12.78 -12.09
C VAL A 146 -8.10 13.78 -12.78
N GLN A 147 -8.18 14.99 -12.23
CA GLN A 147 -8.96 16.07 -12.82
C GLN A 147 -8.23 16.60 -14.06
N GLU A 148 -8.92 16.62 -15.20
CA GLU A 148 -8.48 17.24 -16.45
C GLU A 148 -9.39 18.44 -16.78
N ALA A 149 -9.05 19.19 -17.83
CA ALA A 149 -9.79 20.40 -18.22
C ALA A 149 -11.26 20.12 -18.59
N ASP A 150 -11.51 19.04 -19.36
CA ASP A 150 -12.83 18.72 -19.91
C ASP A 150 -13.55 17.58 -19.15
N GLY A 151 -13.00 17.13 -18.03
CA GLY A 151 -13.56 16.00 -17.27
C GLY A 151 -12.55 15.32 -16.35
N VAL A 152 -12.77 14.04 -16.08
CA VAL A 152 -11.92 13.25 -15.19
C VAL A 152 -11.31 12.07 -15.94
N LEU A 153 -9.99 11.93 -15.87
CA LEU A 153 -9.30 10.73 -16.31
C LEU A 153 -9.32 9.71 -15.17
N ARG A 154 -9.97 8.57 -15.40
CA ARG A 154 -10.08 7.47 -14.46
C ARG A 154 -9.12 6.36 -14.83
N VAL A 155 -8.28 5.97 -13.89
CA VAL A 155 -7.30 4.90 -14.00
C VAL A 155 -7.61 3.84 -12.96
N ILE A 156 -7.82 2.60 -13.40
CA ILE A 156 -8.05 1.44 -12.52
C ILE A 156 -6.81 0.56 -12.57
N ALA A 157 -6.21 0.33 -11.40
CA ALA A 157 -5.00 -0.47 -11.24
C ALA A 157 -5.23 -1.67 -10.31
N PRO A 158 -4.61 -2.84 -10.56
CA PRO A 158 -4.55 -3.92 -9.58
C PRO A 158 -3.90 -3.46 -8.26
N ARG A 159 -4.41 -3.91 -7.11
CA ARG A 159 -3.92 -3.51 -5.79
C ARG A 159 -2.43 -3.83 -5.58
N GLU A 160 -1.96 -4.93 -6.15
CA GLU A 160 -0.56 -5.37 -6.11
C GLU A 160 0.41 -4.34 -6.73
N ARG A 161 -0.09 -3.43 -7.57
CA ARG A 161 0.70 -2.33 -8.16
C ARG A 161 0.86 -1.16 -7.20
N ALA A 162 0.02 -1.04 -6.17
CA ALA A 162 0.06 0.05 -5.20
C ALA A 162 0.73 -0.36 -3.88
N VAL A 163 0.60 -1.63 -3.48
CA VAL A 163 0.99 -2.09 -2.15
C VAL A 163 1.44 -3.55 -2.14
N ALA A 164 2.42 -3.86 -1.29
CA ALA A 164 2.79 -5.23 -1.01
C ALA A 164 1.57 -5.98 -0.41
N THR A 165 1.37 -7.25 -0.76
CA THR A 165 0.29 -8.07 -0.20
C THR A 165 0.90 -9.29 0.50
#